data_AF-A0AAU7KDP6-F1
#
_entry.id   AF-A0AAU7KDP6-F1
#
_cell.length_a   1.000
_cell.length_b   1.000
_cell.length_c   1.000
_cell.angle_alpha   90.00
_cell.angle_beta   90.00
_cell.angle_gamma   90.00
#
_symmetry.space_group_name_H-M   'P 1'
#
loop_
_entity.id
_entity.type
_entity.pdbx_description
1 polymer ?
#
loop_
_entity_poly.entity_id
_entity_poly.type
_entity_poly.pdbx_seq_one_letter_code
_entity_poly.pdbx_strand_id
1 'polypeptide(L)'
;MDRAWWKTYLDDVRLTFRGDRLSSARSINGVETVRFYQGGNSGAGAMSLAEHFGARRIILLGYDCGYAGDGKRHWHGDHPKGLGNAVSMPKWAAQFADMAGHLGNCKIVNASRRSALKLWPRQRLDQALEGA
;
A
#
# COMPACT_ATOMS: atom_id res chain seq x y z
N MET A 1 -8.12 -9.12 -0.99
CA MET A 1 -7.42 -8.63 0.21
C MET A 1 -8.47 -8.35 1.29
N ASP A 2 -8.06 -7.77 2.43
CA ASP A 2 -8.82 -6.96 3.42
C ASP A 2 -10.14 -7.41 4.10
N ARG A 3 -10.90 -8.43 3.66
CA ARG A 3 -12.17 -8.80 4.35
C ARG A 3 -12.01 -9.03 5.86
N ALA A 4 -10.99 -9.79 6.25
CA ALA A 4 -10.71 -10.07 7.66
C ALA A 4 -10.31 -8.80 8.41
N TRP A 5 -9.56 -7.90 7.77
CA TRP A 5 -9.15 -6.62 8.37
C TRP A 5 -10.37 -5.73 8.63
N TRP A 6 -11.27 -5.60 7.65
CA TRP A 6 -12.53 -4.87 7.83
C TRP A 6 -13.39 -5.50 8.93
N LYS A 7 -13.50 -6.82 9.00
CA LYS A 7 -14.23 -7.48 10.10
C LYS A 7 -13.65 -7.12 11.48
N THR A 8 -12.32 -6.98 11.58
CA THR A 8 -11.66 -6.64 12.85
C THR A 8 -11.77 -5.17 13.23
N TYR A 9 -11.65 -4.25 12.27
CA TYR A 9 -11.44 -2.82 12.56
C TYR A 9 -12.52 -1.87 12.02
N LEU A 10 -13.56 -2.36 11.34
CA LEU A 10 -14.55 -1.48 10.71
C LEU A 10 -15.26 -0.56 11.72
N ASP A 11 -15.55 -1.06 12.93
CA ASP A 11 -16.20 -0.23 13.95
C ASP A 11 -15.27 0.88 14.45
N ASP A 12 -13.97 0.60 14.67
CA ASP A 12 -12.97 1.62 15.02
C ASP A 12 -12.80 2.67 13.91
N VAL A 13 -12.77 2.22 12.65
CA VAL A 13 -12.70 3.10 11.48
C VAL A 13 -13.94 4.00 11.41
N ARG A 14 -15.14 3.48 11.70
CA ARG A 14 -16.38 4.28 11.71
C ARG A 14 -16.36 5.36 12.79
N LEU A 15 -15.72 5.12 13.93
CA LEU A 15 -15.62 6.10 15.00
C LEU A 15 -14.72 7.28 14.63
N THR A 16 -13.61 7.04 13.92
CA THR A 16 -12.54 8.04 13.76
C THR A 16 -12.36 8.57 12.34
N PHE A 17 -12.55 7.74 11.32
CA PHE A 17 -12.34 8.11 9.93
C PHE A 17 -13.65 8.62 9.29
N ARG A 18 -13.54 9.69 8.49
CA ARG A 18 -14.68 10.35 7.84
C ARG A 18 -14.60 10.35 6.31
N GLY A 19 -13.50 9.86 5.74
CA GLY A 19 -13.34 9.76 4.28
C GLY A 19 -13.94 8.47 3.70
N ASP A 20 -13.71 8.29 2.41
CA ASP A 20 -14.20 7.12 1.67
C ASP A 20 -13.53 5.84 2.12
N ARG A 21 -14.34 4.82 2.39
CA ARG A 21 -13.90 3.48 2.78
C ARG A 21 -14.03 2.57 1.58
N LEU A 22 -12.91 2.18 0.99
CA LEU A 22 -12.87 1.43 -0.25
C LEU A 22 -12.31 0.02 -0.01
N SER A 23 -12.84 -0.96 -0.71
CA SER A 23 -12.37 -2.35 -0.65
C SER A 23 -12.55 -3.06 -1.99
N SER A 24 -11.69 -4.03 -2.25
CA SER A 24 -11.91 -5.01 -3.32
C SER A 24 -12.81 -6.18 -2.90
N ALA A 25 -12.99 -6.38 -1.60
CA ALA A 25 -13.87 -7.39 -1.04
C ALA A 25 -15.33 -6.91 -1.09
N ARG A 26 -16.21 -7.77 -1.59
CA ARG A 26 -17.64 -7.47 -1.74
C ARG A 26 -18.40 -7.55 -0.41
N SER A 27 -19.52 -6.86 -0.33
CA SER A 27 -20.53 -7.03 0.74
C SER A 27 -20.00 -6.73 2.14
N ILE A 28 -19.27 -5.63 2.29
CA ILE A 28 -18.86 -5.08 3.60
C ILE A 28 -19.70 -3.83 3.84
N ASN A 29 -20.50 -3.83 4.90
CA ASN A 29 -21.47 -2.76 5.15
C ASN A 29 -20.77 -1.40 5.38
N GLY A 30 -21.15 -0.37 4.62
CA GLY A 30 -20.56 0.97 4.72
C GLY A 30 -19.15 1.11 4.14
N VAL A 31 -18.72 0.12 3.35
CA VAL A 31 -17.46 0.13 2.59
C VAL A 31 -17.80 -0.07 1.12
N GLU A 32 -17.38 0.86 0.27
CA GLU A 32 -17.60 0.81 -1.16
C GLU A 32 -16.71 -0.26 -1.81
N THR A 33 -17.31 -1.02 -2.73
CA THR A 33 -16.56 -2.02 -3.50
C THR A 33 -15.99 -1.38 -4.76
N VAL A 34 -14.66 -1.36 -4.89
CA VAL A 34 -13.95 -0.85 -6.06
C VAL A 34 -13.25 -2.01 -6.78
N ARG A 35 -13.30 -2.01 -8.12
CA ARG A 35 -12.63 -3.03 -8.95
C ARG A 35 -11.37 -2.44 -9.57
N PHE A 36 -10.22 -2.90 -9.09
CA PHE A 36 -8.89 -2.49 -9.55
C PHE A 36 -7.88 -3.64 -9.38
N TYR A 37 -6.68 -3.46 -9.92
CA TYR A 37 -5.63 -4.46 -9.83
C TYR A 37 -4.92 -4.41 -8.46
N GLN A 38 -5.03 -5.46 -7.64
CA GLN A 38 -4.59 -5.38 -6.24
C GLN A 38 -3.08 -5.57 -6.00
N GLY A 39 -2.33 -6.17 -6.92
CA GLY A 39 -0.86 -6.29 -6.79
C GLY A 39 -0.33 -7.14 -5.62
N GLY A 40 -1.14 -7.99 -4.98
CA GLY A 40 -0.68 -9.03 -4.04
C GLY A 40 -0.19 -8.57 -2.65
N ASN A 41 0.00 -7.27 -2.42
CA ASN A 41 0.21 -6.65 -1.12
C ASN A 41 -0.47 -5.27 -1.05
N SER A 42 -0.69 -4.73 0.15
CA SER A 42 -1.43 -3.48 0.33
C SER A 42 -0.73 -2.27 -0.29
N GLY A 43 0.60 -2.23 -0.30
CA GLY A 43 1.37 -1.15 -0.93
C GLY A 43 1.17 -1.11 -2.45
N ALA A 44 1.23 -2.26 -3.12
CA ALA A 44 0.96 -2.37 -4.55
C ALA A 44 -0.51 -2.05 -4.88
N GLY A 45 -1.45 -2.53 -4.05
CA GLY A 45 -2.86 -2.20 -4.20
C GLY A 45 -3.14 -0.70 -4.07
N ALA A 46 -2.50 -0.01 -3.11
CA ALA A 46 -2.62 1.43 -2.97
C ALA A 46 -2.11 2.20 -4.20
N MET A 47 -1.02 1.72 -4.83
CA MET A 47 -0.51 2.33 -6.06
C MET A 47 -1.49 2.19 -7.23
N SER A 48 -2.04 0.98 -7.44
CA SER A 48 -3.04 0.77 -8.48
C SER A 48 -4.33 1.54 -8.21
N LEU A 49 -4.75 1.64 -6.94
CA LEU A 49 -5.93 2.43 -6.58
C LEU A 49 -5.73 3.93 -6.87
N ALA A 50 -4.54 4.47 -6.61
CA ALA A 50 -4.23 5.86 -6.96
C ALA A 50 -4.30 6.09 -8.48
N GLU A 51 -3.73 5.18 -9.28
CA GLU A 51 -3.82 5.24 -10.74
C GLU A 51 -5.28 5.12 -11.23
N HIS A 52 -6.06 4.23 -10.62
CA HIS A 52 -7.48 4.04 -10.92
C HIS A 52 -8.29 5.33 -10.75
N PHE A 53 -7.94 6.15 -9.76
CA PHE A 53 -8.51 7.49 -9.55
C PHE A 53 -7.85 8.60 -10.38
N GLY A 54 -7.03 8.24 -11.37
CA GLY A 54 -6.45 9.18 -12.34
C GLY A 54 -5.09 9.75 -11.95
N ALA A 55 -4.47 9.32 -10.85
CA ALA A 55 -3.12 9.75 -10.53
C ALA A 55 -2.16 9.32 -11.65
N ARG A 56 -1.31 10.24 -12.11
CA ARG A 56 -0.22 9.97 -13.07
C ARG A 56 1.16 10.17 -12.48
N ARG A 57 1.21 10.73 -11.27
CA ARG A 57 2.41 10.85 -10.46
C ARG A 57 2.16 10.20 -9.11
N ILE A 58 3.01 9.24 -8.74
CA ILE A 58 2.88 8.50 -7.47
C ILE A 58 4.20 8.66 -6.70
N ILE A 59 4.11 9.12 -5.45
CA ILE A 59 5.25 9.26 -4.55
C ILE A 59 5.10 8.19 -3.46
N LEU A 60 6.04 7.25 -3.40
CA LEU A 60 6.03 6.17 -2.41
C LEU A 60 6.74 6.63 -1.14
N LEU A 61 6.11 6.46 0.02
CA LEU A 61 6.68 6.79 1.33
C LEU A 61 6.41 5.66 2.32
N GLY A 62 7.45 5.18 3.00
CA GLY A 62 7.35 4.05 3.94
C GLY A 62 7.32 2.67 3.28
N TYR A 63 7.75 2.58 2.01
CA TYR A 63 7.83 1.34 1.24
C TYR A 63 9.17 0.63 1.49
N ASP A 64 9.45 0.30 2.75
CA ASP A 64 10.73 -0.28 3.17
C ASP A 64 10.98 -1.65 2.53
N CYS A 65 9.93 -2.49 2.44
CA CYS A 65 9.97 -3.85 1.89
C CYS A 65 11.09 -4.74 2.47
N GLY A 66 11.39 -4.55 3.75
CA GLY A 66 12.42 -5.28 4.47
C GLY A 66 12.27 -5.05 5.96
N TYR A 67 13.11 -5.74 6.74
CA TYR A 67 13.15 -5.61 8.19
C TYR A 67 13.81 -4.30 8.61
N ALA A 68 13.30 -3.64 9.64
CA ALA A 68 13.96 -2.54 10.32
C ALA A 68 15.28 -2.99 11.01
N GLY A 69 16.08 -2.04 11.49
CA GLY A 69 17.37 -2.36 12.15
C GLY A 69 17.21 -3.18 13.42
N ASP A 70 16.05 -3.10 14.08
CA ASP A 70 15.65 -3.89 15.24
C ASP A 70 14.92 -5.19 14.87
N GLY A 71 14.90 -5.57 13.58
CA GLY A 71 14.26 -6.79 13.10
C GLY A 71 12.74 -6.71 12.94
N LYS A 72 12.11 -5.55 13.16
CA LYS A 72 10.64 -5.41 12.97
C LYS A 72 10.26 -5.37 11.49
N ARG A 73 9.07 -5.89 11.18
CA ARG A 73 8.48 -5.89 9.82
C ARG A 73 7.53 -4.70 9.57
N HIS A 74 7.11 -4.05 10.65
CA HIS A 74 6.11 -2.99 10.66
C HIS A 74 6.61 -1.85 11.54
N TRP A 75 6.14 -0.63 11.27
CA TRP A 75 6.32 0.51 12.17
C TRP A 75 5.39 0.43 13.39
N HIS A 76 4.32 -0.37 13.29
CA HIS A 76 3.40 -0.72 14.37
C HIS A 76 3.68 -2.14 14.90
N GLY A 77 3.01 -2.52 16.00
CA GLY A 77 3.06 -3.89 16.52
C GLY A 77 2.39 -4.92 15.59
N ASP A 78 2.63 -6.21 15.84
CA ASP A 78 1.97 -7.28 15.08
C ASP A 78 0.44 -7.18 15.27
N HIS A 79 -0.30 -7.41 14.17
CA HIS A 79 -1.74 -7.54 14.18
C HIS A 79 -2.20 -8.76 14.99
N PRO A 80 -3.42 -8.71 15.56
CA PRO A 80 -3.99 -9.85 16.28
C PRO A 80 -4.16 -11.08 15.38
N LYS A 81 -4.33 -12.24 16.03
CA LYS A 81 -4.50 -13.54 15.36
C LYS A 81 -5.62 -13.47 14.30
N GLY A 82 -5.32 -14.00 13.11
CA GLY A 82 -6.23 -14.01 11.96
C GLY A 82 -5.93 -12.94 10.93
N LEU A 83 -5.04 -11.98 11.24
CA LEU A 83 -4.51 -11.00 10.30
C LEU A 83 -3.05 -11.32 9.94
N GLY A 84 -2.63 -10.86 8.75
CA GLY A 84 -1.29 -11.12 8.24
C GLY A 84 -0.25 -10.16 8.83
N ASN A 85 0.90 -10.68 9.23
CA ASN A 85 2.04 -9.92 9.76
C ASN A 85 3.24 -9.97 8.80
N ALA A 86 3.04 -9.51 7.56
CA ALA A 86 4.06 -9.44 6.50
C ALA A 86 4.85 -10.74 6.23
N VAL A 87 4.27 -11.92 6.50
CA VAL A 87 4.90 -13.22 6.20
C VAL A 87 5.17 -13.38 4.69
N SER A 88 4.39 -12.72 3.84
CA SER A 88 4.56 -12.72 2.39
C SER A 88 5.63 -11.76 1.87
N MET A 89 6.38 -11.06 2.74
CA MET A 89 7.41 -10.09 2.36
C MET A 89 8.42 -10.60 1.32
N PRO A 90 8.89 -11.87 1.36
CA PRO A 90 9.77 -12.39 0.32
C PRO A 90 9.19 -12.34 -1.11
N LYS A 91 7.86 -12.27 -1.26
CA LYS A 91 7.17 -12.18 -2.56
C LYS A 91 7.01 -10.74 -3.06
N TRP A 92 7.21 -9.74 -2.20
CA TRP A 92 6.87 -8.35 -2.52
C TRP A 92 7.70 -7.81 -3.67
N ALA A 93 8.98 -8.20 -3.80
CA ALA A 93 9.82 -7.74 -4.91
C ALA A 93 9.22 -8.09 -6.29
N ALA A 94 8.76 -9.34 -6.47
CA ALA A 94 8.12 -9.78 -7.71
C ALA A 94 6.76 -9.10 -7.93
N GLN A 95 5.97 -8.93 -6.85
CA GLN A 95 4.69 -8.24 -6.90
C GLN A 95 4.83 -6.77 -7.31
N PHE A 96 5.85 -6.06 -6.82
CA PHE A 96 6.13 -4.69 -7.23
C PHE A 96 6.67 -4.61 -8.65
N ALA A 97 7.44 -5.60 -9.12
CA ALA A 97 7.90 -5.65 -10.50
C ALA A 97 6.73 -5.82 -11.48
N ASP A 98 5.79 -6.70 -11.17
CA ASP A 98 4.54 -6.85 -11.92
C ASP A 98 3.69 -5.57 -11.88
N MET A 99 3.56 -4.94 -10.70
CA MET A 99 2.87 -3.66 -10.55
C MET A 99 3.53 -2.54 -11.37
N ALA A 100 4.86 -2.53 -11.50
CA ALA A 100 5.56 -1.56 -12.34
C ALA A 100 5.15 -1.68 -13.82
N GLY A 101 4.92 -2.90 -14.32
CA GLY A 101 4.38 -3.13 -15.65
C GLY A 101 2.94 -2.63 -15.79
N HIS A 102 2.09 -2.88 -14.80
CA HIS A 102 0.71 -2.38 -14.76
C HIS A 102 0.64 -0.84 -14.76
N LEU A 103 1.59 -0.18 -14.09
CA LEU A 103 1.63 1.27 -13.91
C LEU A 103 2.54 2.00 -14.92
N GLY A 104 2.76 1.43 -16.11
CA GLY A 104 3.67 1.99 -17.11
C GLY A 104 3.39 3.45 -17.52
N ASN A 105 2.16 3.93 -17.33
CA ASN A 105 1.74 5.30 -17.62
C ASN A 105 1.95 6.28 -16.44
N CYS A 106 2.48 5.83 -15.30
CA CYS A 106 2.69 6.63 -14.11
C CYS A 106 4.17 6.99 -13.92
N LYS A 107 4.43 8.25 -13.56
CA LYS A 107 5.73 8.69 -13.03
C LYS A 107 5.81 8.35 -11.55
N ILE A 108 6.54 7.28 -11.23
CA ILE A 108 6.69 6.80 -9.86
C ILE A 108 8.06 7.21 -9.31
N VAL A 109 8.07 7.74 -8.08
CA VAL A 109 9.29 8.08 -7.33
C VAL A 109 9.21 7.45 -5.94
N ASN A 110 10.31 6.91 -5.45
CA ASN A 110 10.39 6.37 -4.09
C ASN A 110 11.06 7.38 -3.14
N ALA A 111 10.26 7.98 -2.27
CA ALA A 111 10.69 8.92 -1.23
C ALA A 111 11.02 8.25 0.12
N SER A 112 10.99 6.91 0.17
CA SER A 112 11.34 6.16 1.39
C SER A 112 12.84 6.24 1.67
N ARG A 113 13.21 6.72 2.87
CA ARG A 113 14.61 6.85 3.32
C ARG A 113 15.37 5.52 3.21
N ARG A 114 14.70 4.43 3.60
CA ARG A 114 15.16 3.05 3.46
C ARG A 114 14.17 2.30 2.57
N SER A 115 14.67 1.49 1.63
CA SER A 115 13.81 0.68 0.76
C SER A 115 14.63 -0.45 0.13
N ALA A 116 14.07 -1.66 0.15
CA ALA A 116 14.57 -2.79 -0.63
C ALA A 116 14.13 -2.71 -2.11
N LEU A 117 13.13 -1.89 -2.44
CA LEU A 117 12.69 -1.67 -3.80
C LEU A 117 13.69 -0.79 -4.57
N LYS A 118 14.14 -1.31 -5.71
CA LYS A 118 15.09 -0.65 -6.64
C LYS A 118 14.47 -0.32 -8.01
N LEU A 119 13.17 -0.54 -8.17
CA LEU A 119 12.45 -0.41 -9.44
C LEU A 119 12.26 1.04 -9.89
N TRP A 120 12.25 1.99 -8.95
CA TRP A 120 11.96 3.41 -9.20
C TRP A 120 13.05 4.30 -8.62
N PRO A 121 13.30 5.48 -9.22
CA PRO A 121 14.29 6.42 -8.73
C PRO A 121 13.98 6.84 -7.28
N ARG A 122 15.04 6.99 -6.47
CA ARG A 122 14.92 7.50 -5.11
C ARG A 122 15.10 9.02 -5.08
N GLN A 123 14.31 9.69 -4.26
CA GLN A 123 14.36 11.13 -4.06
C GLN A 123 14.06 11.46 -2.59
N ARG A 124 14.50 12.62 -2.08
CA ARG A 124 14.04 13.08 -0.76
C ARG A 124 12.56 13.49 -0.83
N LEU A 125 11.82 13.32 0.26
CA LEU A 125 10.38 13.59 0.28
C LEU A 125 10.05 15.05 -0.05
N ASP A 126 10.77 16.01 0.55
CA ASP A 126 10.60 17.44 0.27
C ASP A 126 10.80 17.75 -1.21
N GLN A 127 11.87 17.24 -1.83
CA GLN A 127 12.11 17.42 -3.26
C GLN A 127 11.04 16.75 -4.13
N ALA A 128 10.48 15.62 -3.69
CA ALA A 128 9.44 14.92 -4.45
C ALA A 128 8.12 15.73 -4.46
N LEU A 129 7.88 16.56 -3.44
CA LEU A 129 6.70 17.41 -3.29
C LEU A 129 6.82 18.76 -4.02
N GLU A 130 8.03 19.24 -4.30
CA GLU A 130 8.29 20.52 -4.99
C GLU A 130 7.76 20.60 -6.44
N GLY A 131 7.13 19.55 -6.96
CA GLY A 131 6.50 19.53 -8.29
C GLY A 131 5.20 18.70 -8.34
N ALA A 132 4.48 18.64 -7.23
CA ALA A 132 3.15 18.03 -7.12
C ALA A 132 2.04 19.07 -7.30
#